data_AF-A0AAD7F937-F1
#
_entry.id   AF-A0AAD7F937-F1
#
_cell.length_a   1.000
_cell.length_b   1.000
_cell.length_c   1.000
_cell.angle_alpha   90.00
_cell.angle_beta   90.00
_cell.angle_gamma   90.00
#
_symmetry.space_group_name_H-M   'P 1'
#
loop_
_entity.id
_entity.type
_entity.pdbx_description
1 polymer ?
#
loop_
_entity_poly.entity_id
_entity_poly.type
_entity_poly.pdbx_seq_one_letter_code
_entity_poly.pdbx_strand_id
1 'polypeptide(L)'
;MPSTLSKNTPGIPPDLELAFSDPLAWEQRWEQVFAAIGGRRAARVLGLRHEENVVHKVAISPYMQDPKNRHTVIHDVRSMQKALCTLQAQMTDDDISLPVVQERWMSASPTRRGEIILAGLVAACTTIPTLNDARCLCAKEMSVKSHRQNARLFLDLLEEMRASNSTEAEEPPTRDAHRTRRKPFDGRPYTVWDAIVADQKSPKTTVAAKTALAKILAERNMLIGSVVNSALRSILDLPPLQLCKAKNASKPRISPDIVQSSLDRVRSVGGEKAAQEFGKVARQIEKGVHARSKEIHAAGKQMCHSCKKFNETTTKFPRCKRCWDTLEKSIVYCSTECQKIDWKAGHQKECGKLLQLEDLTL
;
A
#
# COMPACT_ATOMS: atom_id res chain seq x y z
N MET A 1 -38.20 13.37 5.06
CA MET A 1 -36.96 13.49 5.86
C MET A 1 -36.05 12.30 5.55
N PRO A 2 -34.99 12.45 4.76
CA PRO A 2 -34.06 11.35 4.50
C PRO A 2 -33.30 11.01 5.79
N SER A 3 -33.47 9.78 6.26
CA SER A 3 -32.71 9.21 7.37
C SER A 3 -31.26 9.07 6.91
N THR A 4 -30.40 9.94 7.44
CA THR A 4 -28.95 9.79 7.38
C THR A 4 -28.59 8.50 8.11
N LEU A 5 -28.36 7.43 7.37
CA LEU A 5 -27.59 6.31 7.91
C LEU A 5 -26.29 6.91 8.45
N SER A 6 -26.15 6.80 9.75
CA SER A 6 -25.09 7.42 10.51
C SER A 6 -23.76 7.03 9.87
N LYS A 7 -22.96 8.02 9.44
CA LYS A 7 -21.60 7.87 8.92
C LYS A 7 -20.62 7.26 9.95
N ASN A 8 -21.14 6.64 11.01
CA ASN A 8 -20.43 6.18 12.20
C ASN A 8 -20.69 4.67 12.44
N THR A 9 -20.81 3.84 11.40
CA THR A 9 -20.81 2.38 11.60
C THR A 9 -19.43 1.95 12.12
N PRO A 10 -19.33 1.37 13.33
CA PRO A 10 -18.04 0.97 13.88
C PRO A 10 -17.35 -0.07 12.99
N GLY A 11 -16.04 0.11 12.76
CA GLY A 11 -15.22 -0.87 12.02
C GLY A 11 -15.13 -0.67 10.51
N ILE A 12 -15.78 0.35 9.95
CA ILE A 12 -15.59 0.74 8.54
C ILE A 12 -14.50 1.81 8.47
N PRO A 13 -13.47 1.66 7.60
CA PRO A 13 -12.49 2.70 7.34
C PRO A 13 -13.18 4.03 6.98
N PRO A 14 -12.74 5.17 7.55
CA PRO A 14 -13.28 6.47 7.17
C PRO A 14 -12.93 6.81 5.71
N ASP A 15 -13.81 7.61 5.10
CA ASP A 15 -13.66 8.12 3.75
C ASP A 15 -12.35 8.91 3.60
N LEU A 16 -11.65 8.67 2.50
CA LEU A 16 -10.40 9.33 2.18
C LEU A 16 -10.60 10.82 1.87
N GLU A 17 -11.79 11.24 1.42
CA GLU A 17 -12.11 12.67 1.25
C GLU A 17 -11.97 13.45 2.56
N LEU A 18 -12.33 12.81 3.69
CA LEU A 18 -12.22 13.42 5.01
C LEU A 18 -10.76 13.65 5.41
N ALA A 19 -9.83 12.81 4.94
CA ALA A 19 -8.40 12.99 5.18
C ALA A 19 -7.86 14.30 4.60
N PHE A 20 -8.48 14.82 3.53
CA PHE A 20 -8.13 16.11 2.93
C PHE A 20 -8.83 17.29 3.59
N SER A 21 -10.14 17.15 3.83
CA SER A 21 -10.96 18.27 4.30
C SER A 21 -10.83 18.51 5.81
N ASP A 22 -10.69 17.44 6.59
CA ASP A 22 -10.57 17.47 8.05
C ASP A 22 -9.75 16.27 8.55
N PRO A 23 -8.41 16.35 8.48
CA PRO A 23 -7.50 15.30 8.92
C PRO A 23 -7.73 14.85 10.36
N LEU A 24 -8.15 15.75 11.26
CA LEU A 24 -8.36 15.46 12.66
C LEU A 24 -9.64 14.63 12.86
N ALA A 25 -10.74 15.01 12.19
CA ALA A 25 -11.96 14.19 12.21
C ALA A 25 -11.75 12.83 11.53
N TRP A 26 -10.97 12.78 10.45
CA TRP A 26 -10.57 11.52 9.81
C TRP A 26 -9.78 10.62 10.77
N GLU A 27 -8.82 11.19 11.50
CA GLU A 27 -8.06 10.46 12.52
C GLU A 27 -8.95 9.97 13.67
N GLN A 28 -9.85 10.82 14.15
CA GLN A 28 -10.73 10.46 15.25
C GLN A 28 -11.64 9.28 14.89
N ARG A 29 -12.06 9.18 13.62
CA ARG A 29 -12.79 7.99 13.12
C ARG A 29 -11.90 6.76 13.04
N TRP A 30 -10.64 6.90 12.64
CA TRP A 30 -9.68 5.80 12.69
C TRP A 30 -9.48 5.28 14.11
N GLU A 31 -9.37 6.16 15.11
CA GLU A 31 -9.27 5.77 16.51
C GLU A 31 -10.54 5.04 17.00
N GLN A 32 -11.73 5.41 16.49
CA GLN A 32 -12.97 4.64 16.75
C GLN A 32 -12.93 3.26 16.10
N VAL A 33 -12.41 3.15 14.87
CA VAL A 33 -12.21 1.88 14.17
C VAL A 33 -11.21 1.01 14.95
N PHE A 34 -10.09 1.58 15.38
CA PHE A 34 -9.10 0.90 16.20
C PHE A 34 -9.65 0.46 17.55
N ALA A 35 -10.49 1.27 18.21
CA ALA A 35 -11.14 0.89 19.46
C ALA A 35 -12.17 -0.24 19.23
N ALA A 36 -12.94 -0.19 18.15
CA ALA A 36 -13.89 -1.24 17.78
C ALA A 36 -13.18 -2.57 17.46
N ILE A 37 -12.00 -2.48 16.85
CA ILE A 37 -11.07 -3.59 16.62
C ILE A 37 -10.39 -4.04 17.94
N GLY A 38 -10.05 -3.08 18.80
CA GLY A 38 -9.17 -3.19 19.97
C GLY A 38 -9.71 -3.93 21.18
N GLY A 39 -10.83 -4.66 21.05
CA GLY A 39 -11.30 -5.66 22.01
C GLY A 39 -11.47 -7.05 21.42
N ARG A 40 -11.39 -7.21 20.10
CA ARG A 40 -11.58 -8.47 19.37
C ARG A 40 -10.61 -8.49 18.20
N ARG A 41 -9.52 -9.28 18.31
CA ARG A 41 -8.44 -9.47 17.31
C ARG A 41 -8.83 -8.99 15.92
N ALA A 42 -8.10 -8.03 15.35
CA ALA A 42 -8.38 -7.28 14.12
C ALA A 42 -8.99 -8.04 12.94
N ALA A 43 -8.77 -9.35 12.85
CA ALA A 43 -9.50 -10.24 11.96
C ALA A 43 -11.04 -10.18 12.11
N ARG A 44 -11.59 -10.08 13.33
CA ARG A 44 -13.03 -10.27 13.57
C ARG A 44 -13.89 -9.13 13.02
N VAL A 45 -13.41 -7.88 13.03
CA VAL A 45 -14.16 -6.68 12.59
C VAL A 45 -14.28 -6.60 11.06
N LEU A 46 -13.33 -7.17 10.32
CA LEU A 46 -13.47 -7.36 8.88
C LEU A 46 -14.43 -8.54 8.52
N GLY A 47 -15.13 -9.11 9.52
CA GLY A 47 -16.03 -10.25 9.37
C GLY A 47 -15.32 -11.59 9.33
N LEU A 48 -14.10 -11.72 9.85
CA LEU A 48 -13.21 -12.87 9.65
C LEU A 48 -13.03 -13.55 11.02
N ARG A 49 -13.73 -14.68 11.24
CA ARG A 49 -13.83 -15.30 12.59
C ARG A 49 -12.50 -15.86 13.13
N HIS A 50 -11.43 -15.90 12.34
CA HIS A 50 -10.06 -16.25 12.75
C HIS A 50 -9.05 -15.42 11.92
N GLU A 51 -7.84 -15.15 12.41
CA GLU A 51 -6.78 -14.51 11.62
C GLU A 51 -6.42 -15.34 10.37
N GLU A 52 -6.52 -16.67 10.47
CA GLU A 52 -6.51 -17.64 9.37
C GLU A 52 -7.57 -17.33 8.28
N ASN A 53 -8.67 -16.67 8.63
CA ASN A 53 -9.76 -16.35 7.70
C ASN A 53 -9.53 -15.07 6.88
N VAL A 54 -8.62 -14.17 7.24
CA VAL A 54 -8.40 -12.94 6.44
C VAL A 54 -7.79 -13.29 5.11
N VAL A 55 -6.72 -14.04 5.19
CA VAL A 55 -6.04 -14.58 4.03
C VAL A 55 -6.99 -15.49 3.25
N HIS A 56 -7.76 -16.36 3.93
CA HIS A 56 -8.75 -17.19 3.25
C HIS A 56 -9.88 -16.41 2.58
N LYS A 57 -10.53 -15.41 3.18
CA LYS A 57 -11.63 -14.69 2.49
C LYS A 57 -11.14 -13.81 1.36
N VAL A 58 -9.98 -13.18 1.50
CA VAL A 58 -9.36 -12.45 0.39
C VAL A 58 -8.95 -13.43 -0.72
N ALA A 59 -8.39 -14.60 -0.37
CA ALA A 59 -8.03 -15.64 -1.32
C ALA A 59 -9.22 -16.35 -1.98
N ILE A 60 -10.34 -16.47 -1.27
CA ILE A 60 -11.59 -17.08 -1.75
C ILE A 60 -12.37 -16.09 -2.61
N SER A 61 -12.06 -14.78 -2.54
CA SER A 61 -12.62 -13.81 -3.48
C SER A 61 -12.48 -14.33 -4.91
N PRO A 62 -13.57 -14.41 -5.70
CA PRO A 62 -13.52 -14.84 -7.10
C PRO A 62 -12.42 -14.10 -7.89
N TYR A 63 -12.13 -12.86 -7.49
CA TYR A 63 -11.03 -12.06 -8.02
C TYR A 63 -9.67 -12.76 -7.88
N MET A 64 -9.31 -13.30 -6.70
CA MET A 64 -7.99 -13.92 -6.46
C MET A 64 -7.88 -15.34 -7.02
N GLN A 65 -9.02 -15.98 -7.30
CA GLN A 65 -9.06 -17.30 -7.92
C GLN A 65 -8.67 -17.23 -9.41
N ASP A 66 -9.04 -16.16 -10.11
CA ASP A 66 -8.66 -15.91 -11.50
C ASP A 66 -7.13 -15.71 -11.64
N PRO A 67 -6.43 -16.56 -12.43
CA PRO A 67 -5.00 -16.43 -12.68
C PRO A 67 -4.56 -15.07 -13.23
N LYS A 68 -5.40 -14.40 -14.06
CA LYS A 68 -5.07 -13.09 -14.63
C LYS A 68 -4.97 -12.03 -13.53
N ASN A 69 -5.94 -12.01 -12.63
CA ASN A 69 -5.96 -11.08 -11.50
C ASN A 69 -4.85 -11.37 -10.49
N ARG A 70 -4.50 -12.65 -10.30
CA ARG A 70 -3.37 -13.05 -9.44
C ARG A 70 -2.05 -12.47 -9.93
N HIS A 71 -1.81 -12.52 -11.24
CA HIS A 71 -0.61 -11.93 -11.84
C HIS A 71 -0.53 -10.43 -11.58
N THR A 72 -1.66 -9.72 -11.72
CA THR A 72 -1.75 -8.29 -11.37
C THR A 72 -1.41 -8.05 -9.91
N VAL A 73 -1.93 -8.85 -8.99
CA VAL A 73 -1.63 -8.70 -7.55
C VAL A 73 -0.15 -8.97 -7.25
N ILE A 74 0.44 -10.02 -7.83
CA ILE A 74 1.87 -10.31 -7.67
C ILE A 74 2.72 -9.13 -8.18
N HIS A 75 2.32 -8.54 -9.31
CA HIS A 75 2.98 -7.34 -9.83
C HIS A 75 2.86 -6.14 -8.89
N ASP A 76 1.67 -5.89 -8.34
CA ASP A 76 1.44 -4.81 -7.39
C ASP A 76 2.26 -5.00 -6.10
N VAL A 77 2.33 -6.23 -5.58
CA VAL A 77 3.20 -6.60 -4.45
C VAL A 77 4.65 -6.24 -4.73
N ARG A 78 5.21 -6.67 -5.87
CA ARG A 78 6.60 -6.34 -6.23
C ARG A 78 6.81 -4.85 -6.41
N SER A 79 5.85 -4.15 -7.00
CA SER A 79 5.92 -2.70 -7.17
C SER A 79 5.98 -1.99 -5.80
N MET A 80 5.17 -2.43 -4.84
CA MET A 80 5.19 -1.92 -3.47
C MET A 80 6.49 -2.27 -2.75
N GLN A 81 6.97 -3.51 -2.84
CA GLN A 81 8.25 -3.91 -2.27
C GLN A 81 9.42 -3.08 -2.81
N LYS A 82 9.46 -2.84 -4.13
CA LYS A 82 10.49 -1.98 -4.74
C LYS A 82 10.38 -0.52 -4.28
N ALA A 83 9.17 -0.01 -4.12
CA ALA A 83 8.95 1.33 -3.57
C ALA A 83 9.42 1.40 -2.11
N LEU A 84 9.12 0.38 -1.30
CA LEU A 84 9.56 0.27 0.08
C LEU A 84 11.09 0.21 0.19
N CYS A 85 11.78 -0.60 -0.62
CA CYS A 85 13.24 -0.61 -0.68
C CYS A 85 13.82 0.77 -1.03
N THR A 86 13.14 1.53 -1.89
CA THR A 86 13.54 2.89 -2.24
C THR A 86 13.38 3.84 -1.04
N LEU A 87 12.28 3.75 -0.30
CA LEU A 87 12.08 4.51 0.94
C LEU A 87 13.15 4.16 1.97
N GLN A 88 13.43 2.86 2.17
CA GLN A 88 14.48 2.41 3.08
C GLN A 88 15.85 2.96 2.68
N ALA A 89 16.18 2.97 1.38
CA ALA A 89 17.41 3.57 0.90
C ALA A 89 17.53 5.06 1.22
N GLN A 90 16.43 5.82 1.10
CA GLN A 90 16.40 7.24 1.45
C GLN A 90 16.56 7.47 2.96
N MET A 91 16.08 6.56 3.81
CA MET A 91 16.21 6.67 5.27
C MET A 91 17.59 6.22 5.78
N THR A 92 18.33 5.44 4.97
CA THR A 92 19.72 5.03 5.23
C THR A 92 20.75 5.94 4.60
N ASP A 93 20.35 7.07 4.01
CA ASP A 93 21.31 8.00 3.43
C ASP A 93 22.33 8.43 4.51
N ASP A 94 23.62 8.39 4.19
CA ASP A 94 24.70 8.57 5.16
C ASP A 94 24.69 9.98 5.77
N ASP A 95 24.08 10.94 5.06
CA ASP A 95 23.87 12.31 5.53
C ASP A 95 22.82 12.40 6.67
N ILE A 96 22.03 11.35 6.90
CA ILE A 96 21.00 11.31 7.96
C ILE A 96 21.57 10.71 9.25
N SER A 97 22.05 11.61 10.12
CA SER A 97 22.49 11.29 11.48
C SER A 97 21.33 10.87 12.38
N LEU A 98 21.27 9.58 12.74
CA LEU A 98 20.23 9.03 13.62
C LEU A 98 20.20 9.70 15.02
N PRO A 99 21.35 10.01 15.67
CA PRO A 99 21.34 10.76 16.93
C PRO A 99 20.63 12.12 16.84
N VAL A 100 20.82 12.86 15.75
CA VAL A 100 20.15 14.15 15.52
C VAL A 100 18.64 13.96 15.37
N VAL A 101 18.22 12.94 14.62
CA VAL A 101 16.79 12.60 14.47
C VAL A 101 16.18 12.24 15.81
N GLN A 102 16.87 11.40 16.60
CA GLN A 102 16.42 10.96 17.92
C GLN A 102 16.28 12.15 18.88
N GLU A 103 17.28 13.02 18.96
CA GLU A 103 17.24 14.21 19.81
C GLU A 103 16.05 15.12 19.46
N ARG A 104 15.90 15.46 18.17
CA ARG A 104 14.81 16.32 17.70
C ARG A 104 13.44 15.69 17.94
N TRP A 105 13.30 14.40 17.69
CA TRP A 105 12.04 13.68 17.89
C TRP A 105 11.66 13.57 19.37
N MET A 106 12.62 13.24 20.24
CA MET A 106 12.41 13.13 21.67
C MET A 106 12.11 14.49 22.31
N SER A 107 12.69 15.57 21.78
CA SER A 107 12.44 16.95 22.22
C SER A 107 11.09 17.51 21.74
N ALA A 108 10.48 16.93 20.71
CA ALA A 108 9.18 17.37 20.21
C ALA A 108 8.08 17.12 21.26
N SER A 109 7.09 18.02 21.33
CA SER A 109 5.94 17.82 22.22
C SER A 109 5.07 16.64 21.73
N PRO A 110 4.28 16.00 22.61
CA PRO A 110 3.30 14.99 22.20
C PRO A 110 2.39 15.47 21.06
N THR A 111 1.88 16.70 21.15
CA THR A 111 1.04 17.31 20.10
C THR A 111 1.79 17.36 18.77
N ARG A 112 3.03 17.86 18.77
CA ARG A 112 3.84 17.99 17.56
C ARG A 112 4.15 16.63 16.91
N ARG A 113 4.48 15.62 17.71
CA ARG A 113 4.66 14.24 17.21
C ARG A 113 3.39 13.73 16.53
N GLY A 114 2.24 13.99 17.15
CA GLY A 114 0.94 13.62 16.59
C GLY A 114 0.64 14.29 15.25
N GLU A 115 0.96 15.58 15.10
CA GLU A 115 0.81 16.31 13.84
C GLU A 115 1.70 15.74 12.73
N ILE A 116 2.97 15.46 13.03
CA ILE A 116 3.94 14.90 12.08
C ILE A 116 3.45 13.54 11.55
N ILE A 117 3.02 12.65 12.45
CA ILE A 117 2.52 11.33 12.07
C ILE A 117 1.21 11.44 11.29
N LEU A 118 0.28 12.30 11.71
CA LEU A 118 -0.99 12.50 10.99
C LEU A 118 -0.75 13.03 9.57
N ALA A 119 0.16 13.99 9.40
CA ALA A 119 0.52 14.50 8.08
C ALA A 119 1.09 13.39 7.18
N GLY A 120 1.96 12.53 7.72
CA GLY A 120 2.48 11.37 7.00
C GLY A 120 1.40 10.36 6.59
N LEU A 121 0.44 10.09 7.49
CA LEU A 121 -0.70 9.21 7.22
C LEU A 121 -1.61 9.76 6.13
N VAL A 122 -1.98 11.04 6.21
CA VAL A 122 -2.77 11.70 5.17
C VAL A 122 -2.04 11.62 3.83
N ALA A 123 -0.75 11.98 3.78
CA ALA A 123 0.02 11.94 2.55
C ALA A 123 0.09 10.52 1.94
N ALA A 124 0.33 9.49 2.76
CA ALA A 124 0.41 8.10 2.30
C ALA A 124 -0.94 7.59 1.78
N CYS A 125 -1.99 7.68 2.60
CA CYS A 125 -3.32 7.16 2.28
C CYS A 125 -3.95 7.88 1.08
N THR A 126 -3.73 9.19 0.94
CA THR A 126 -4.27 9.97 -0.18
C THR A 126 -3.53 9.73 -1.49
N THR A 127 -2.26 9.34 -1.41
CA THR A 127 -1.45 9.02 -2.58
C THR A 127 -1.73 7.62 -3.10
N ILE A 128 -1.85 6.65 -2.20
CA ILE A 128 -2.13 5.25 -2.51
C ILE A 128 -3.38 4.85 -1.71
N PRO A 129 -4.58 4.94 -2.30
CA PRO A 129 -5.85 4.75 -1.58
C PRO A 129 -5.97 3.41 -0.84
N THR A 130 -5.36 2.33 -1.36
CA THR A 130 -5.38 1.02 -0.68
C THR A 130 -4.66 1.03 0.67
N LEU A 131 -3.76 2.00 0.91
CA LEU A 131 -3.11 2.15 2.21
C LEU A 131 -4.06 2.67 3.30
N ASN A 132 -5.17 3.33 2.93
CA ASN A 132 -6.23 3.66 3.89
C ASN A 132 -6.79 2.37 4.50
N ASP A 133 -7.13 1.38 3.67
CA ASP A 133 -7.64 0.10 4.17
C ASP A 133 -6.59 -0.69 4.94
N ALA A 134 -5.33 -0.65 4.46
CA ALA A 134 -4.19 -1.30 5.12
C ALA A 134 -3.95 -0.77 6.54
N ARG A 135 -4.40 0.45 6.85
CA ARG A 135 -4.28 1.03 8.19
C ARG A 135 -5.00 0.22 9.27
N CYS A 136 -6.05 -0.52 8.92
CA CYS A 136 -6.69 -1.51 9.82
C CYS A 136 -5.73 -2.58 10.34
N LEU A 137 -4.65 -2.85 9.58
CA LEU A 137 -3.65 -3.89 9.84
C LEU A 137 -2.44 -3.34 10.62
N CYS A 138 -2.44 -2.04 10.90
CA CYS A 138 -1.34 -1.31 11.53
C CYS A 138 -1.81 -0.51 12.76
N ALA A 139 -2.89 -0.92 13.42
CA ALA A 139 -3.51 -0.11 14.49
C ALA A 139 -2.52 0.22 15.63
N LYS A 140 -1.60 -0.69 15.93
CA LYS A 140 -0.59 -0.49 16.98
C LYS A 140 0.50 0.48 16.55
N GLU A 141 0.94 0.34 15.31
CA GLU A 141 2.07 1.06 14.73
C GLU A 141 1.67 2.45 14.22
N MET A 142 0.44 2.60 13.73
CA MET A 142 -0.05 3.78 12.98
C MET A 142 -1.22 4.50 13.67
N SER A 143 -1.41 4.29 14.98
CA SER A 143 -2.28 5.14 15.79
C SER A 143 -1.57 6.44 16.14
N VAL A 144 -2.18 7.58 15.82
CA VAL A 144 -1.63 8.89 16.17
C VAL A 144 -1.56 9.03 17.69
N LYS A 145 -2.58 8.52 18.41
CA LYS A 145 -2.58 8.50 19.88
C LYS A 145 -1.36 7.77 20.44
N SER A 146 -1.00 6.61 19.90
CA SER A 146 0.18 5.85 20.34
C SER A 146 1.47 6.63 20.18
N HIS A 147 1.69 7.33 19.06
CA HIS A 147 2.90 8.13 18.82
C HIS A 147 2.97 9.40 19.68
N ARG A 148 1.82 9.99 20.05
CA ARG A 148 1.79 11.10 21.02
C ARG A 148 2.33 10.63 22.39
N GLN A 149 1.87 9.46 22.83
CA GLN A 149 2.13 8.90 24.15
C GLN A 149 3.48 8.17 24.27
N ASN A 150 3.94 7.56 23.18
CA ASN A 150 5.17 6.78 23.15
C ASN A 150 6.07 7.27 22.00
N ALA A 151 7.00 8.17 22.32
CA ALA A 151 7.97 8.67 21.35
C ALA A 151 8.88 7.55 20.81
N ARG A 152 9.13 6.48 21.59
CA ARG A 152 10.05 5.42 21.17
C ARG A 152 9.51 4.60 20.00
N LEU A 153 8.17 4.50 19.87
CA LEU A 153 7.52 3.74 18.79
C LEU A 153 8.00 4.15 17.40
N PHE A 154 8.12 5.46 17.12
CA PHE A 154 8.64 5.93 15.83
C PHE A 154 10.12 5.56 15.62
N LEU A 155 10.95 5.68 16.66
CA LEU A 155 12.38 5.40 16.58
C LEU A 155 12.62 3.90 16.36
N ASP A 156 11.89 3.04 17.05
CA ASP A 156 11.97 1.59 16.86
C ASP A 156 11.65 1.20 15.41
N LEU A 157 10.58 1.77 14.83
CA LEU A 157 10.21 1.54 13.43
C LEU A 157 11.28 2.06 12.45
N LEU A 158 11.87 3.23 12.73
CA LEU A 158 12.92 3.81 11.91
C LEU A 158 14.21 2.97 11.95
N GLU A 159 14.65 2.57 13.15
CA GLU A 159 15.81 1.72 13.36
C GLU A 159 15.63 0.38 12.65
N GLU A 160 14.46 -0.25 12.79
CA GLU A 160 14.13 -1.51 12.13
C GLU A 160 14.20 -1.38 10.60
N MET A 161 13.62 -0.31 10.02
CA MET A 161 13.69 -0.04 8.58
C MET A 161 15.10 0.19 8.06
N ARG A 162 15.98 0.78 8.89
CA ARG A 162 17.40 0.98 8.56
C ARG A 162 18.18 -0.33 8.68
N ALA A 163 17.92 -1.13 9.71
CA ALA A 163 18.61 -2.40 10.00
C ALA A 163 18.41 -3.45 8.90
N SER A 164 17.25 -3.49 8.24
CA SER A 164 16.99 -4.43 7.12
C SER A 164 17.97 -4.30 5.95
N ASN A 165 18.78 -3.22 5.90
CA ASN A 165 19.78 -2.98 4.85
C ASN A 165 21.18 -3.49 5.21
N SER A 166 21.42 -3.95 6.45
CA SER A 166 22.77 -4.22 6.98
C SER A 166 23.21 -5.69 6.92
N THR A 167 22.44 -6.60 6.33
CA THR A 167 22.80 -8.03 6.35
C THR A 167 23.87 -8.38 5.29
N GLU A 168 25.11 -8.51 5.79
CA GLU A 168 26.16 -9.46 5.38
C GLU A 168 26.53 -9.53 3.88
N ALA A 169 26.89 -8.40 3.28
CA ALA A 169 27.79 -8.44 2.11
C ALA A 169 29.16 -7.94 2.57
N GLU A 170 30.08 -8.87 2.88
CA GLU A 170 31.49 -8.57 3.21
C GLU A 170 32.26 -7.94 2.03
N GLU A 171 31.69 -7.90 0.83
CA GLU A 171 32.28 -7.23 -0.32
C GLU A 171 31.55 -5.91 -0.64
N PRO A 172 32.27 -4.79 -0.83
CA PRO A 172 31.68 -3.52 -1.23
C PRO A 172 30.96 -3.69 -2.57
N PRO A 173 29.62 -3.60 -2.61
CA PRO A 173 28.88 -3.75 -3.84
C PRO A 173 29.18 -2.57 -4.77
N THR A 174 29.19 -2.81 -6.08
CA THR A 174 29.16 -1.72 -7.05
C THR A 174 27.86 -0.92 -6.87
N ARG A 175 27.88 0.38 -7.18
CA ARG A 175 26.75 1.32 -6.98
C ARG A 175 25.40 0.83 -7.58
N ASP A 176 25.45 0.02 -8.64
CA ASP A 176 24.27 -0.60 -9.27
C ASP A 176 23.75 -1.86 -8.55
N ALA A 177 24.59 -2.58 -7.81
CA ALA A 177 24.21 -3.80 -7.07
C ALA A 177 23.42 -3.50 -5.77
N HIS A 178 23.56 -2.30 -5.21
CA HIS A 178 22.85 -1.90 -3.97
C HIS A 178 21.33 -1.87 -4.09
N ARG A 179 20.79 -1.77 -5.32
CA ARG A 179 19.35 -1.63 -5.53
C ARG A 179 18.60 -2.96 -5.60
N THR A 180 19.29 -4.07 -5.85
CA THR A 180 18.66 -5.38 -6.06
C THR A 180 18.82 -6.36 -4.90
N ARG A 181 19.66 -6.07 -3.89
CA ARG A 181 19.94 -6.98 -2.76
C ARG A 181 19.28 -6.61 -1.43
N ARG A 182 18.65 -5.44 -1.31
CA ARG A 182 18.01 -5.03 -0.04
C ARG A 182 16.78 -5.87 0.22
N LYS A 183 16.72 -6.51 1.39
CA LYS A 183 15.50 -7.18 1.86
C LYS A 183 14.48 -6.09 2.25
N PRO A 184 13.23 -6.17 1.78
CA PRO A 184 12.18 -5.28 2.26
C PRO A 184 12.05 -5.39 3.77
N PHE A 185 11.70 -4.28 4.42
CA PHE A 185 11.25 -4.27 5.81
C PHE A 185 10.15 -5.33 6.00
N ASP A 186 10.33 -6.23 6.97
CA ASP A 186 9.39 -7.33 7.27
C ASP A 186 8.40 -6.97 8.39
N GLY A 187 8.72 -5.98 9.24
CA GLY A 187 7.79 -5.40 10.21
C GLY A 187 7.78 -6.05 11.60
N ARG A 188 8.93 -6.58 12.03
CA ARG A 188 9.27 -7.11 13.35
C ARG A 188 9.60 -6.02 14.38
N PRO A 189 8.85 -5.98 15.50
CA PRO A 189 8.88 -7.16 16.38
C PRO A 189 7.48 -7.69 16.70
N TYR A 190 6.49 -7.45 15.84
CA TYR A 190 5.12 -7.76 16.18
C TYR A 190 4.77 -9.23 15.91
N THR A 191 4.83 -10.00 16.99
CA THR A 191 4.61 -11.46 17.10
C THR A 191 3.38 -12.02 16.37
N VAL A 192 2.35 -11.20 16.16
CA VAL A 192 1.13 -11.64 15.45
C VAL A 192 1.40 -11.87 13.96
N TRP A 193 2.14 -10.97 13.30
CA TRP A 193 2.43 -11.12 11.87
C TRP A 193 3.43 -12.24 11.62
N ASP A 194 4.39 -12.44 12.53
CA ASP A 194 5.31 -13.58 12.48
C ASP A 194 4.56 -14.91 12.53
N ALA A 195 3.56 -15.03 13.42
CA ALA A 195 2.73 -16.21 13.52
C ALA A 195 1.92 -16.46 12.23
N ILE A 196 1.32 -15.40 11.66
CA ILE A 196 0.58 -15.49 10.40
C ILE A 196 1.50 -15.91 9.25
N VAL A 197 2.69 -15.31 9.15
CA VAL A 197 3.68 -15.66 8.12
C VAL A 197 4.16 -17.10 8.31
N ALA A 198 4.43 -17.53 9.54
CA ALA A 198 4.84 -18.89 9.85
C ALA A 198 3.77 -19.92 9.48
N ASP A 199 2.50 -19.66 9.81
CA ASP A 199 1.37 -20.51 9.42
C ASP A 199 1.25 -20.65 7.89
N GLN A 200 1.49 -19.57 7.14
CA GLN A 200 1.44 -19.61 5.68
C GLN A 200 2.58 -20.41 5.03
N LYS A 201 3.65 -20.75 5.77
CA LYS A 201 4.68 -21.71 5.30
C LYS A 201 4.18 -23.16 5.27
N SER A 202 3.01 -23.44 5.87
CA SER A 202 2.38 -24.75 5.79
C SER A 202 2.15 -25.19 4.33
N PRO A 203 2.43 -26.46 3.98
CA PRO A 203 2.19 -26.98 2.63
C PRO A 203 0.69 -27.01 2.28
N LYS A 204 -0.20 -26.90 3.27
CA LYS A 204 -1.66 -26.87 3.07
C LYS A 204 -2.18 -25.52 2.58
N THR A 205 -1.34 -24.48 2.65
CA THR A 205 -1.73 -23.12 2.30
C THR A 205 -1.82 -22.94 0.79
N THR A 206 -2.99 -22.52 0.30
CA THR A 206 -3.22 -22.32 -1.14
C THR A 206 -2.38 -21.17 -1.71
N VAL A 207 -2.10 -21.20 -3.02
CA VAL A 207 -1.37 -20.12 -3.71
C VAL A 207 -2.11 -18.78 -3.58
N ALA A 208 -3.45 -18.80 -3.65
CA ALA A 208 -4.28 -17.60 -3.48
C ALA A 208 -4.14 -17.02 -2.07
N ALA A 209 -4.08 -17.86 -1.04
CA ALA A 209 -3.83 -17.46 0.34
C ALA A 209 -2.46 -16.78 0.48
N LYS A 210 -1.39 -17.43 0.05
CA LYS A 210 -0.05 -16.84 0.09
C LYS A 210 0.03 -15.50 -0.68
N THR A 211 -0.62 -15.41 -1.84
CA THR A 211 -0.67 -14.17 -2.64
C THR A 211 -1.43 -13.06 -1.90
N ALA A 212 -2.55 -13.38 -1.25
CA ALA A 212 -3.31 -12.43 -0.45
C ALA A 212 -2.52 -11.93 0.76
N LEU A 213 -1.83 -12.82 1.48
CA LEU A 213 -0.94 -12.42 2.58
C LEU A 213 0.17 -11.51 2.06
N ALA A 214 0.82 -11.86 0.94
CA ALA A 214 1.88 -11.05 0.36
C ALA A 214 1.41 -9.62 0.04
N LYS A 215 0.20 -9.49 -0.50
CA LYS A 215 -0.43 -8.18 -0.73
C LYS A 215 -0.65 -7.42 0.57
N ILE A 216 -1.23 -8.06 1.58
CA ILE A 216 -1.48 -7.48 2.89
C ILE A 216 -0.19 -6.93 3.50
N LEU A 217 0.88 -7.75 3.52
CA LEU A 217 2.17 -7.36 4.08
C LEU A 217 2.82 -6.23 3.28
N ALA A 218 2.74 -6.27 1.95
CA ALA A 218 3.26 -5.22 1.10
C ALA A 218 2.54 -3.87 1.35
N GLU A 219 1.20 -3.87 1.45
CA GLU A 219 0.43 -2.66 1.73
C GLU A 219 0.70 -2.14 3.15
N ARG A 220 0.72 -3.02 4.16
CA ARG A 220 1.08 -2.66 5.54
C ARG A 220 2.47 -2.03 5.60
N ASN A 221 3.48 -2.71 5.07
CA ASN A 221 4.87 -2.25 5.18
C ASN A 221 5.10 -0.99 4.34
N MET A 222 4.40 -0.83 3.20
CA MET A 222 4.42 0.39 2.42
C MET A 222 3.78 1.58 3.17
N LEU A 223 2.67 1.37 3.89
CA LEU A 223 2.07 2.40 4.74
C LEU A 223 3.04 2.85 5.82
N ILE A 224 3.56 1.90 6.62
CA ILE A 224 4.50 2.21 7.71
C ILE A 224 5.74 2.92 7.13
N GLY A 225 6.33 2.41 6.06
CA GLY A 225 7.51 3.00 5.43
C GLY A 225 7.28 4.42 4.91
N SER A 226 6.10 4.67 4.33
CA SER A 226 5.72 6.00 3.84
C SER A 226 5.56 7.00 4.99
N VAL A 227 4.91 6.60 6.07
CA VAL A 227 4.70 7.44 7.26
C VAL A 227 6.02 7.74 7.96
N VAL A 228 6.85 6.72 8.19
CA VAL A 228 8.16 6.88 8.85
C VAL A 228 9.07 7.79 8.02
N ASN A 229 9.16 7.60 6.71
CA ASN A 229 9.96 8.48 5.85
C ASN A 229 9.41 9.92 5.84
N SER A 230 8.08 10.09 5.79
CA SER A 230 7.47 11.43 5.86
C SER A 230 7.77 12.13 7.19
N ALA A 231 7.71 11.40 8.30
CA ALA A 231 8.03 11.92 9.62
C ALA A 231 9.50 12.28 9.75
N LEU A 232 10.41 11.40 9.30
CA LEU A 232 11.85 11.65 9.25
C LEU A 232 12.16 12.96 8.50
N ARG A 233 11.57 13.14 7.33
CA ARG A 233 11.76 14.35 6.52
C ARG A 233 11.25 15.59 7.24
N SER A 234 10.09 15.51 7.89
CA SER A 234 9.55 16.62 8.67
C SER A 234 10.40 16.97 9.90
N ILE A 235 11.07 16.00 10.53
CA ILE A 235 11.96 16.23 11.69
C ILE A 235 13.25 16.95 11.25
N LEU A 236 13.71 16.65 10.04
CA LEU A 236 14.92 17.19 9.44
C LEU A 236 14.67 18.44 8.58
N ASP A 237 13.44 18.98 8.59
CA ASP A 237 13.03 20.13 7.78
C ASP A 237 13.29 19.93 6.28
N LEU A 238 13.25 18.68 5.82
CA LEU A 238 13.41 18.30 4.42
C LEU A 238 12.08 18.47 3.66
N PRO A 239 12.11 18.77 2.35
CA PRO A 239 10.91 18.87 1.55
C PRO A 239 10.03 17.61 1.65
N PRO A 240 8.70 17.71 1.70
CA PRO A 240 7.82 16.54 1.76
C PRO A 240 8.12 15.55 0.64
N LEU A 241 7.98 14.25 0.94
CA LEU A 241 8.17 13.22 -0.06
C LEU A 241 7.12 13.36 -1.16
N GLN A 242 7.56 13.56 -2.39
CA GLN A 242 6.68 13.39 -3.55
C GLN A 242 6.49 11.89 -3.79
N LEU A 243 5.49 11.31 -3.11
CA LEU A 243 5.02 9.97 -3.44
C LEU A 243 4.47 10.01 -4.87
N CYS A 244 5.21 9.43 -5.80
CA CYS A 244 4.74 9.30 -7.17
C CYS A 244 3.55 8.35 -7.16
N LYS A 245 2.34 8.85 -7.46
CA LYS A 245 1.16 7.99 -7.71
C LYS A 245 1.57 6.91 -8.71
N ALA A 246 1.43 5.64 -8.34
CA ALA A 246 1.68 4.52 -9.25
C ALA A 246 0.69 4.62 -10.42
N LYS A 247 1.11 5.24 -11.53
CA LYS A 247 0.23 5.54 -12.68
C LYS A 247 -0.29 4.28 -13.40
N ASN A 248 0.21 3.11 -13.01
CA ASN A 248 -0.19 1.80 -13.52
C ASN A 248 -0.82 0.90 -12.46
N ALA A 249 -1.23 1.42 -11.29
CA ALA A 249 -2.14 0.66 -10.44
C ALA A 249 -3.36 0.37 -11.31
N SER A 250 -3.44 -0.87 -11.80
CA SER A 250 -4.58 -1.36 -12.56
C SER A 250 -5.81 -0.91 -11.79
N LYS A 251 -6.73 -0.24 -12.50
CA LYS A 251 -8.01 0.25 -11.99
C LYS A 251 -8.44 -0.68 -10.86
N PRO A 252 -8.79 -0.22 -9.65
CA PRO A 252 -9.62 -1.04 -8.79
C PRO A 252 -10.94 -1.24 -9.55
N ARG A 253 -10.98 -2.27 -10.42
CA ARG A 253 -12.23 -2.85 -10.88
C ARG A 253 -12.77 -3.49 -9.62
N ILE A 254 -13.60 -2.73 -8.92
CA ILE A 254 -14.44 -3.33 -7.91
C ILE A 254 -15.29 -4.32 -8.71
N SER A 255 -14.99 -5.61 -8.60
CA SER A 255 -15.76 -6.64 -9.29
C SER A 255 -17.24 -6.43 -8.95
N PRO A 256 -18.17 -6.60 -9.90
CA PRO A 256 -19.59 -6.64 -9.60
C PRO A 256 -19.90 -7.50 -8.37
N ASP A 257 -19.16 -8.60 -8.17
CA ASP A 257 -19.31 -9.49 -7.02
C ASP A 257 -18.86 -8.87 -5.70
N ILE A 258 -17.84 -8.00 -5.70
CA ILE A 258 -17.38 -7.28 -4.50
C ILE A 258 -18.40 -6.20 -4.13
N VAL A 259 -18.94 -5.49 -5.14
CA VAL A 259 -20.03 -4.53 -4.92
C VAL A 259 -21.25 -5.25 -4.38
N GLN A 260 -21.63 -6.39 -4.97
CA GLN A 260 -22.79 -7.17 -4.55
C GLN A 260 -22.61 -7.75 -3.14
N SER A 261 -21.45 -8.33 -2.84
CA SER A 261 -21.12 -8.82 -1.49
C SER A 261 -21.10 -7.71 -0.43
N SER A 262 -20.73 -6.48 -0.81
CA SER A 262 -20.78 -5.32 0.08
C SER A 262 -22.22 -4.84 0.26
N LEU A 263 -23.02 -4.82 -0.82
CA LEU A 263 -24.46 -4.53 -0.77
C LEU A 263 -25.21 -5.52 0.10
N ASP A 264 -24.92 -6.82 0.01
CA ASP A 264 -25.58 -7.86 0.81
C ASP A 264 -25.20 -7.75 2.30
N ARG A 265 -23.96 -7.32 2.60
CA ARG A 265 -23.55 -6.98 3.96
C ARG A 265 -24.27 -5.75 4.50
N VAL A 266 -24.36 -4.68 3.71
CA VAL A 266 -25.08 -3.47 4.12
C VAL A 266 -26.58 -3.77 4.27
N ARG A 267 -27.14 -4.61 3.41
CA ARG A 267 -28.53 -5.09 3.48
C ARG A 267 -28.80 -5.90 4.75
N SER A 268 -27.90 -6.79 5.13
CA SER A 268 -28.07 -7.62 6.34
C SER A 268 -27.93 -6.86 7.65
N VAL A 269 -27.18 -5.75 7.68
CA VAL A 269 -26.96 -4.93 8.89
C VAL A 269 -27.90 -3.73 8.96
N GLY A 270 -28.10 -3.04 7.84
CA GLY A 270 -28.82 -1.75 7.77
C GLY A 270 -30.14 -1.80 6.99
N GLY A 271 -30.54 -2.97 6.48
CA GLY A 271 -31.74 -3.15 5.68
C GLY A 271 -31.61 -2.64 4.24
N GLU A 272 -32.68 -2.81 3.46
CA GLU A 272 -32.71 -2.51 2.01
C GLU A 272 -32.40 -1.04 1.71
N LYS A 273 -32.92 -0.13 2.55
CA LYS A 273 -32.72 1.31 2.39
C LYS A 273 -31.24 1.70 2.51
N ALA A 274 -30.49 1.04 3.38
CA ALA A 274 -29.05 1.26 3.51
C ALA A 274 -28.28 0.73 2.32
N ALA A 275 -28.65 -0.44 1.81
CA ALA A 275 -28.05 -1.01 0.62
C ALA A 275 -28.28 -0.11 -0.60
N GLN A 276 -29.48 0.46 -0.76
CA GLN A 276 -29.78 1.37 -1.86
C GLN A 276 -28.95 2.66 -1.81
N GLU A 277 -28.82 3.30 -0.64
CA GLU A 277 -28.00 4.51 -0.48
C GLU A 277 -26.50 4.22 -0.71
N PHE A 278 -25.99 3.11 -0.13
CA PHE A 278 -24.63 2.65 -0.40
C PHE A 278 -24.41 2.41 -1.91
N GLY A 279 -25.37 1.78 -2.58
CA GLY A 279 -25.31 1.55 -4.02
C GLY A 279 -25.34 2.84 -4.86
N LYS A 280 -25.97 3.91 -4.40
CA LYS A 280 -25.90 5.24 -5.05
C LYS A 280 -24.51 5.86 -4.89
N VAL A 281 -23.97 5.85 -3.68
CA VAL A 281 -22.64 6.38 -3.38
C VAL A 281 -21.56 5.61 -4.15
N ALA A 282 -21.60 4.27 -4.13
CA ALA A 282 -20.66 3.42 -4.86
C ALA A 282 -20.68 3.73 -6.37
N ARG A 283 -21.87 3.90 -6.98
CA ARG A 283 -22.00 4.30 -8.39
C ARG A 283 -21.50 5.70 -8.68
N GLN A 284 -21.63 6.63 -7.73
CA GLN A 284 -21.13 8.00 -7.89
C GLN A 284 -19.59 8.04 -7.81
N ILE A 285 -19.00 7.28 -6.87
CA ILE A 285 -17.55 7.06 -6.80
C ILE A 285 -17.05 6.41 -8.08
N GLU A 286 -17.71 5.35 -8.55
CA GLU A 286 -17.35 4.67 -9.81
C GLU A 286 -17.41 5.64 -11.00
N LYS A 287 -18.45 6.46 -11.11
CA LYS A 287 -18.55 7.52 -12.13
C LYS A 287 -17.42 8.54 -12.03
N GLY A 288 -17.07 9.00 -10.83
CA GLY A 288 -15.98 9.95 -10.60
C GLY A 288 -14.61 9.38 -10.94
N VAL A 289 -14.34 8.14 -10.52
CA VAL A 289 -13.12 7.39 -10.87
C VAL A 289 -13.06 7.16 -12.38
N HIS A 290 -14.19 6.81 -13.01
CA HIS A 290 -14.27 6.60 -14.45
C HIS A 290 -14.09 7.90 -15.25
N ALA A 291 -14.64 9.03 -14.80
CA ALA A 291 -14.47 10.33 -15.43
C ALA A 291 -13.01 10.81 -15.35
N ARG A 292 -12.37 10.78 -14.17
CA ARG A 292 -10.94 11.11 -14.03
C ARG A 292 -10.04 10.14 -14.79
N SER A 293 -10.38 8.84 -14.80
CA SER A 293 -9.67 7.86 -15.60
C SER A 293 -9.81 8.16 -17.09
N LYS A 294 -11.00 8.57 -17.56
CA LYS A 294 -11.23 9.05 -18.92
C LYS A 294 -10.42 10.30 -19.21
N GLU A 295 -10.31 11.26 -18.30
CA GLU A 295 -9.45 12.45 -18.48
C GLU A 295 -7.97 12.07 -18.59
N ILE A 296 -7.47 11.17 -17.72
CA ILE A 296 -6.09 10.69 -17.76
C ILE A 296 -5.81 9.89 -19.05
N HIS A 297 -6.75 9.05 -19.48
CA HIS A 297 -6.65 8.28 -20.72
C HIS A 297 -6.83 9.16 -21.97
N ALA A 298 -7.72 10.16 -21.92
CA ALA A 298 -7.94 11.14 -22.99
C ALA A 298 -6.73 12.05 -23.15
N ALA A 299 -6.02 12.35 -22.06
CA ALA A 299 -4.73 13.04 -22.11
C ALA A 299 -3.62 12.18 -22.74
N GLY A 300 -3.84 10.86 -22.91
CA GLY A 300 -2.90 9.96 -23.57
C GLY A 300 -1.53 9.87 -22.91
N LYS A 301 -1.38 10.35 -21.67
CA LYS A 301 -0.08 10.52 -21.02
C LYS A 301 0.48 9.17 -20.56
N GLN A 302 1.44 8.65 -21.32
CA GLN A 302 2.21 7.45 -21.05
C GLN A 302 3.59 7.83 -20.47
N MET A 303 4.09 7.01 -19.54
CA MET A 303 5.39 7.21 -18.91
C MET A 303 6.37 6.13 -19.36
N CYS A 304 7.53 6.52 -19.86
CA CYS A 304 8.59 5.59 -20.23
C CYS A 304 9.02 4.77 -19.01
N HIS A 305 9.03 3.44 -19.12
CA HIS A 305 9.38 2.57 -18.02
C HIS A 305 10.83 2.71 -17.58
N SER A 306 11.73 3.03 -18.53
CA SER A 306 13.15 3.25 -18.28
C SER A 306 13.43 4.63 -17.67
N CYS A 307 13.27 5.70 -18.47
CA CYS A 307 13.70 7.05 -18.10
C CYS A 307 12.64 7.90 -17.38
N LYS A 308 11.43 7.37 -17.18
CA LYS A 308 10.29 8.05 -16.52
C LYS A 308 9.79 9.34 -17.19
N LYS A 309 10.26 9.67 -18.40
CA LYS A 309 9.70 10.76 -19.21
C LYS A 309 8.25 10.48 -19.58
N PHE A 310 7.41 11.51 -19.59
CA PHE A 310 6.06 11.46 -20.13
C PHE A 310 6.07 11.77 -21.62
N ASN A 311 5.13 11.23 -22.39
CA ASN A 311 4.89 11.76 -23.74
C ASN A 311 4.25 13.15 -23.61
N GLU A 312 4.85 14.12 -24.26
CA GLU A 312 4.36 15.50 -24.29
C GLU A 312 3.26 15.68 -25.34
N THR A 313 3.27 14.82 -26.36
CA THR A 313 2.33 14.82 -27.49
C THR A 313 1.31 13.69 -27.37
N THR A 314 0.32 13.71 -28.25
CA THR A 314 -0.63 12.60 -28.46
C THR A 314 0.03 11.32 -29.00
N THR A 315 1.32 11.38 -29.35
CA THR A 315 2.08 10.23 -29.84
C THR A 315 2.24 9.21 -28.71
N LYS A 316 1.75 8.00 -28.96
CA LYS A 316 1.87 6.89 -28.01
C LYS A 316 3.29 6.35 -28.02
N PHE A 317 3.83 6.09 -26.83
CA PHE A 317 5.10 5.40 -26.67
C PHE A 317 4.98 3.95 -27.15
N PRO A 318 5.99 3.42 -27.89
CA PRO A 318 6.03 2.00 -28.23
C PRO A 318 5.97 1.13 -26.97
N ARG A 319 5.26 0.01 -27.09
CA ARG A 319 5.09 -0.97 -26.01
C ARG A 319 5.94 -2.21 -26.23
N CYS A 320 6.35 -2.85 -25.14
CA CYS A 320 6.92 -4.18 -25.19
C CYS A 320 5.87 -5.17 -25.74
N LYS A 321 6.04 -5.62 -26.98
CA LYS A 321 5.10 -6.51 -27.68
C LYS A 321 4.84 -7.79 -26.88
N ARG A 322 5.90 -8.46 -26.39
CA ARG A 322 5.78 -9.72 -25.65
C ARG A 322 4.98 -9.57 -24.35
N CYS A 323 5.21 -8.51 -23.58
CA CYS A 323 4.43 -8.25 -22.36
C CYS A 323 2.97 -7.93 -22.65
N TRP A 324 2.69 -7.21 -23.73
CA TRP A 324 1.32 -6.90 -24.12
C TRP A 324 0.58 -8.14 -24.62
N ASP A 325 1.18 -8.89 -25.54
CA ASP A 325 0.53 -10.04 -26.18
C ASP A 325 0.34 -11.20 -25.20
N THR A 326 1.27 -11.42 -24.25
CA THR A 326 1.20 -12.55 -23.31
C THR A 326 0.47 -12.21 -22.02
N LEU A 327 0.61 -11.00 -21.49
CA LEU A 327 0.17 -10.64 -20.14
C LEU A 327 -0.82 -9.46 -20.12
N GLU A 328 -1.13 -8.88 -21.29
CA GLU A 328 -1.87 -7.62 -21.40
C GLU A 328 -1.23 -6.48 -20.57
N LYS A 329 0.08 -6.58 -20.29
CA LYS A 329 0.84 -5.62 -19.46
C LYS A 329 1.41 -4.49 -20.30
N SER A 330 0.97 -3.26 -20.04
CA SER A 330 1.42 -2.06 -20.76
C SER A 330 2.77 -1.53 -20.26
N ILE A 331 3.86 -2.17 -20.68
CA ILE A 331 5.23 -1.63 -20.53
C ILE A 331 5.57 -0.79 -21.77
N VAL A 332 5.76 0.51 -21.59
CA VAL A 332 5.98 1.47 -22.70
C VAL A 332 7.30 2.21 -22.55
N TYR A 333 7.90 2.59 -23.67
CA TYR A 333 9.20 3.24 -23.74
C TYR A 333 9.15 4.44 -24.68
N CYS A 334 9.83 5.53 -24.34
CA CYS A 334 9.92 6.68 -25.26
C CYS A 334 10.77 6.38 -26.50
N SER A 335 11.66 5.38 -26.44
CA SER A 335 12.51 4.96 -27.55
C SER A 335 12.99 3.50 -27.39
N THR A 336 13.55 2.94 -28.45
CA THR A 336 14.15 1.59 -28.44
C THR A 336 15.38 1.52 -27.52
N GLU A 337 16.13 2.62 -27.36
CA GLU A 337 17.26 2.72 -26.44
C GLU A 337 16.81 2.56 -24.99
N CYS A 338 15.74 3.25 -24.60
CA CYS A 338 15.13 3.08 -23.28
C CYS A 338 14.66 1.64 -23.04
N GLN A 339 14.09 0.99 -24.06
CA GLN A 339 13.74 -0.43 -23.97
C GLN A 339 14.98 -1.30 -23.75
N LYS A 340 16.08 -1.07 -24.48
CA LYS A 340 17.33 -1.83 -24.32
C LYS A 340 17.97 -1.65 -22.95
N ILE A 341 17.93 -0.43 -22.40
CA ILE A 341 18.43 -0.13 -21.05
C ILE A 341 17.63 -0.91 -20.01
N ASP A 342 16.29 -0.82 -20.07
CA ASP A 342 15.40 -1.52 -19.14
C ASP A 342 15.49 -3.05 -19.30
N TRP A 343 15.67 -3.53 -20.54
CA TRP A 343 15.92 -4.94 -20.85
C TRP A 343 17.11 -5.48 -20.07
N LYS A 344 18.26 -4.81 -20.15
CA LYS A 344 19.49 -5.17 -19.42
C LYS A 344 19.33 -5.00 -17.91
N ALA A 345 18.62 -3.96 -17.46
CA ALA A 345 18.43 -3.68 -16.03
C ALA A 345 17.58 -4.75 -15.32
N GLY A 346 16.75 -5.49 -16.05
CA GLY A 346 16.03 -6.63 -15.47
C GLY A 346 14.77 -7.04 -16.21
N HIS A 347 14.25 -6.23 -17.14
CA HIS A 347 13.02 -6.56 -17.84
C HIS A 347 13.12 -7.89 -18.60
N GLN A 348 14.31 -8.27 -19.11
CA GLN A 348 14.54 -9.58 -19.72
C GLN A 348 14.10 -10.77 -18.83
N LYS A 349 14.27 -10.65 -17.50
CA LYS A 349 13.97 -11.73 -16.56
C LYS A 349 12.47 -11.93 -16.39
N GLU A 350 11.67 -10.89 -16.55
CA GLU A 350 10.21 -10.87 -16.35
C GLU A 350 9.39 -10.75 -17.64
N CYS A 351 10.02 -10.47 -18.79
CA CYS A 351 9.32 -10.18 -20.04
C CYS A 351 8.50 -11.36 -20.52
N GLY A 352 7.17 -11.18 -20.60
CA GLY A 352 6.23 -12.21 -21.04
C GLY A 352 6.14 -13.42 -20.12
N LYS A 353 6.65 -13.35 -18.88
CA LYS A 353 6.56 -14.43 -17.91
C LYS A 353 5.44 -14.14 -16.91
N LEU A 354 4.60 -15.14 -16.67
CA LEU A 354 3.71 -15.12 -15.51
C LEU A 354 4.60 -15.19 -14.26
N LEU A 355 4.57 -14.13 -13.46
CA LEU A 355 5.26 -14.10 -12.19
C LEU A 355 4.70 -15.20 -11.30
N GLN A 356 5.59 -16.05 -10.81
CA GLN A 356 5.25 -17.13 -9.90
C GLN A 356 5.24 -16.58 -8.47
N LEU A 357 4.54 -17.26 -7.57
CA LEU A 357 4.45 -16.83 -6.18
C LEU A 357 5.80 -17.00 -5.46
N GLU A 358 6.57 -18.01 -5.83
CA GLU A 358 7.91 -18.32 -5.28
C GLU A 358 8.90 -17.18 -5.52
N ASP A 359 8.63 -16.34 -6.51
CA ASP A 359 9.43 -15.15 -6.78
C ASP A 359 9.10 -13.96 -5.83
N LEU A 360 8.05 -14.06 -5.01
CA LEU A 360 7.79 -13.12 -3.94
C LEU A 360 8.61 -13.56 -2.73
N THR A 361 9.80 -12.99 -2.56
CA THR A 361 10.52 -13.07 -1.29
C THR A 361 9.69 -12.34 -0.24
N LEU A 362 8.98 -13.09 0.58
CA LEU A 362 8.34 -12.62 1.81
C LEU A 362 9.33 -12.59 2.96
#